data_AF-A0A4P6TLF7-F1
#
_entry.id   AF-A0A4P6TLF7-F1
#
_cell.length_a   1.000
_cell.length_b   1.000
_cell.length_c   1.000
_cell.angle_alpha   90.00
_cell.angle_beta   90.00
_cell.angle_gamma   90.00
#
_symmetry.space_group_name_H-M   'P 1'
#
loop_
_entity.id
_entity.type
_entity.pdbx_description
1 polymer ?
#
loop_
_entity_poly.entity_id
_entity_poly.type
_entity_poly.pdbx_seq_one_letter_code
_entity_poly.pdbx_strand_id
1 'polypeptide(L)'
;MKTTKLAALAATGLVLGWVLVLPGIVGVRTEDKIRNDIDSLQQNKLMPWTVKVDHYDRGWFGSSARVSYSLPLAGQTLRFAVDYKVNQFAIPLQRWARTDYTITPLDASGNNSGNPLAIEAWSIKTFFGRTDTTLKADELHWASPDGNALDLRKLLATIQTEDGKPMQYRMNMAGATLRVAVPTGAGGVVQLVLGNLQADGHQAAMASVKDSWQMDAQQKLESMELLVDNNSVLRLNGLSLDAAMQDKGSLVDMLYHSRAEKGQLGPINHAFAIKDARMDFSYANINKQGYADWQSKANQLYANPGNTDALAMQQASAQALLDSASSLLASSPAFRIDQFGFQTDKGGLHGSLELRFDGNGMLTGVQTAQSILPLLRDRLSGRAAMQLDRGLLNELAGQAAGSADTARTAQMMDASISSAVQQGWLSDNGQRLSADFSFNRDGAVLNGHPLPSMAGLLGGNPAATAPQAAAPAAAPAEENAPDQTPAN
;
A
#
# COMPACT_ATOMS: atom_id res chain seq x y z
N MET A 1 12.80 -20.54 7.71
CA MET A 1 13.28 -19.32 8.39
C MET A 1 13.94 -18.39 7.39
N LYS A 2 13.16 -17.65 6.60
CA LYS A 2 13.64 -16.72 5.57
C LYS A 2 12.54 -15.67 5.32
N THR A 3 12.56 -14.56 6.06
CA THR A 3 11.80 -13.31 5.79
C THR A 3 12.20 -12.16 6.73
N THR A 4 12.98 -12.44 7.79
CA THR A 4 13.37 -11.47 8.83
C THR A 4 14.43 -10.42 8.43
N LYS A 5 14.61 -10.05 7.15
CA LYS A 5 15.68 -9.09 6.77
C LYS A 5 15.26 -7.86 5.96
N LEU A 6 13.96 -7.62 5.77
CA LEU A 6 13.46 -6.36 5.18
C LEU A 6 12.75 -5.43 6.19
N ALA A 7 12.43 -5.91 7.39
CA ALA A 7 11.61 -5.19 8.37
C ALA A 7 12.31 -4.01 9.07
N ALA A 8 13.62 -4.12 9.29
CA ALA A 8 14.38 -3.13 10.06
C ALA A 8 14.59 -1.78 9.33
N LEU A 9 14.14 -1.66 8.08
CA LEU A 9 14.44 -0.53 7.19
C LEU A 9 13.25 0.37 6.90
N ALA A 10 12.01 -0.16 7.00
CA ALA A 10 10.80 0.66 7.08
C ALA A 10 10.68 1.39 8.43
N ALA A 11 11.43 0.91 9.42
CA ALA A 11 11.46 1.35 10.80
C ALA A 11 11.73 2.83 11.01
N THR A 12 12.78 3.34 10.39
CA THR A 12 13.34 4.63 10.77
C THR A 12 12.64 5.80 10.08
N GLY A 13 12.02 5.55 8.91
CA GLY A 13 11.10 6.49 8.28
C GLY A 13 9.77 6.60 9.04
N LEU A 14 9.29 5.49 9.64
CA LEU A 14 8.10 5.50 10.49
C LEU A 14 8.36 6.23 11.82
N VAL A 15 9.52 6.04 12.47
CA VAL A 15 9.85 6.74 13.73
C VAL A 15 9.80 8.27 13.59
N LEU A 16 10.17 8.82 12.42
CA LEU A 16 10.16 10.28 12.19
C LEU A 16 8.75 10.84 11.89
N GLY A 17 7.88 10.04 11.25
CA GLY A 17 6.48 10.43 11.04
C GLY A 17 5.64 10.41 12.33
N TRP A 18 6.04 9.61 13.33
CA TRP A 18 5.26 9.37 14.54
C TRP A 18 5.57 10.28 15.73
N VAL A 19 6.77 10.85 15.82
CA VAL A 19 7.14 11.82 16.87
C VAL A 19 6.25 13.09 16.83
N LEU A 20 5.48 13.25 15.75
CA LEU A 20 4.76 14.47 15.45
C LEU A 20 3.24 14.46 15.82
N VAL A 21 2.70 13.40 16.44
CA VAL A 21 1.24 13.24 16.69
C VAL A 21 0.78 13.63 18.12
N LEU A 22 1.46 14.50 18.86
CA LEU A 22 1.06 14.88 20.24
C LEU A 22 1.27 16.39 20.48
N PRO A 23 0.33 17.19 21.08
CA PRO A 23 0.13 17.18 22.56
C PRO A 23 -1.10 17.90 23.24
N GLY A 24 -1.19 17.84 24.60
CA GLY A 24 -1.20 19.04 25.50
C GLY A 24 -2.26 19.30 26.64
N ILE A 25 -1.77 19.48 27.90
CA ILE A 25 -2.19 20.27 29.14
C ILE A 25 -2.80 19.49 30.34
N VAL A 26 -2.42 19.57 31.65
CA VAL A 26 -1.39 20.18 32.57
C VAL A 26 -1.26 19.30 33.85
N GLY A 27 -0.09 18.79 34.22
CA GLY A 27 0.24 18.15 35.51
C GLY A 27 -0.54 16.88 35.86
N VAL A 28 -1.77 17.02 36.40
CA VAL A 28 -2.78 15.95 36.51
C VAL A 28 -3.35 15.66 35.12
N ARG A 29 -3.75 16.72 34.41
CA ARG A 29 -4.21 16.60 33.04
C ARG A 29 -3.08 16.30 32.06
N THR A 30 -1.79 16.49 32.39
CA THR A 30 -0.69 15.98 31.53
C THR A 30 -0.55 14.48 31.69
N GLU A 31 -0.77 13.94 32.90
CA GLU A 31 -0.84 12.50 33.10
C GLU A 31 -2.11 11.93 32.46
N ASP A 32 -3.29 12.49 32.76
CA ASP A 32 -4.56 12.07 32.16
C ASP A 32 -4.59 12.31 30.66
N LYS A 33 -3.89 13.31 30.14
CA LYS A 33 -3.77 13.52 28.70
C LYS A 33 -2.68 12.67 28.09
N ILE A 34 -1.53 12.43 28.71
CA ILE A 34 -0.60 11.42 28.19
C ILE A 34 -1.28 10.06 28.21
N ARG A 35 -2.08 9.73 29.23
CA ARG A 35 -2.89 8.52 29.28
C ARG A 35 -4.02 8.53 28.28
N ASN A 36 -4.84 9.59 28.18
CA ASN A 36 -5.91 9.69 27.19
C ASN A 36 -5.40 9.82 25.77
N ASP A 37 -4.25 10.44 25.54
CA ASP A 37 -3.58 10.53 24.26
C ASP A 37 -3.01 9.17 23.92
N ILE A 38 -2.34 8.47 24.85
CA ILE A 38 -1.91 7.07 24.69
C ILE A 38 -3.11 6.16 24.46
N ASP A 39 -4.21 6.34 25.18
CA ASP A 39 -5.47 5.62 25.00
C ASP A 39 -6.06 5.99 23.64
N SER A 40 -5.97 7.26 23.20
CA SER A 40 -6.42 7.70 21.88
C SER A 40 -5.51 7.22 20.77
N LEU A 41 -4.22 7.00 21.02
CA LEU A 41 -3.24 6.43 20.10
C LEU A 41 -3.45 4.91 20.03
N GLN A 42 -3.68 4.24 21.17
CA GLN A 42 -4.11 2.84 21.24
C GLN A 42 -5.48 2.64 20.58
N GLN A 43 -6.38 3.62 20.68
CA GLN A 43 -7.67 3.66 19.99
C GLN A 43 -7.57 4.21 18.57
N ASN A 44 -6.45 4.85 18.19
CA ASN A 44 -6.23 5.34 16.84
C ASN A 44 -6.02 4.11 15.99
N LYS A 45 -7.12 3.73 15.34
CA LYS A 45 -7.20 2.46 14.66
C LYS A 45 -6.20 2.41 13.51
N LEU A 46 -5.72 3.52 12.97
CA LEU A 46 -4.98 3.56 11.72
C LEU A 46 -3.65 2.78 11.67
N MET A 47 -3.00 2.42 12.80
CA MET A 47 -1.79 1.57 12.79
C MET A 47 -1.67 0.61 13.99
N PRO A 48 -1.02 -0.56 13.81
CA PRO A 48 -0.83 -1.54 14.87
C PRO A 48 0.39 -1.20 15.74
N TRP A 49 0.17 -0.60 16.89
CA TRP A 49 1.23 -0.22 17.83
C TRP A 49 0.84 -0.54 19.27
N THR A 50 1.82 -0.94 20.06
CA THR A 50 1.66 -1.09 21.51
C THR A 50 2.44 0.01 22.20
N VAL A 51 1.74 0.80 23.00
CA VAL A 51 2.31 1.93 23.74
C VAL A 51 2.26 1.59 25.22
N LYS A 52 3.41 1.70 25.90
CA LYS A 52 3.55 1.44 27.33
C LYS A 52 4.21 2.64 27.99
N VAL A 53 3.55 3.22 28.99
CA VAL A 53 4.20 4.18 29.89
C VAL A 53 5.07 3.39 30.85
N ASP A 54 6.39 3.58 30.78
CA ASP A 54 7.31 2.90 31.69
C ASP A 54 7.45 3.65 33.00
N HIS A 55 7.52 4.98 32.92
CA HIS A 55 7.68 5.84 34.10
C HIS A 55 7.09 7.22 33.85
N TYR A 56 6.55 7.84 34.89
CA TYR A 56 6.04 9.21 34.85
C TYR A 56 6.38 9.92 36.16
N ASP A 57 7.16 10.98 36.07
CA ASP A 57 7.47 11.87 37.19
C ASP A 57 6.70 13.17 37.04
N ARG A 58 5.82 13.41 38.01
CA ARG A 58 5.04 14.62 38.11
C ARG A 58 5.79 15.66 38.94
N GLY A 59 5.93 16.86 38.38
CA GLY A 59 6.43 18.02 39.09
C GLY A 59 5.52 19.23 38.92
N TRP A 60 5.76 20.25 39.74
CA TRP A 60 4.96 21.49 39.78
C TRP A 60 5.24 22.43 38.61
N PHE A 61 6.50 22.48 38.14
CA PHE A 61 6.93 23.36 37.05
C PHE A 61 7.51 22.59 35.85
N GLY A 62 7.60 21.26 35.98
CA GLY A 62 8.01 20.37 34.93
C GLY A 62 7.48 18.96 35.17
N SER A 63 7.43 18.15 34.13
CA SER A 63 7.06 16.73 34.24
C SER A 63 7.92 15.95 33.27
N SER A 64 8.25 14.70 33.62
CA SER A 64 8.92 13.81 32.69
C SER A 64 8.16 12.51 32.53
N ALA A 65 8.11 12.00 31.32
CA ALA A 65 7.52 10.70 31.02
C ALA A 65 8.52 9.89 30.21
N ARG A 66 8.54 8.59 30.41
CA ARG A 66 9.19 7.66 29.48
C ARG A 66 8.13 6.73 28.93
N VAL A 67 7.99 6.72 27.62
CA VAL A 67 7.02 5.89 26.92
C VAL A 67 7.77 4.99 25.96
N SER A 68 7.58 3.68 26.11
CA SER A 68 8.06 2.69 25.17
C SER A 68 7.01 2.39 24.12
N TYR A 69 7.46 2.42 22.88
CA TYR A 69 6.68 2.09 21.70
C TYR A 69 7.18 0.78 21.13
N SER A 70 6.24 -0.09 20.78
CA SER A 70 6.49 -1.33 20.05
C SER A 70 5.70 -1.32 18.76
N LEU A 71 6.41 -1.37 17.63
CA LEU A 71 5.84 -1.31 16.29
C LEU A 71 6.13 -2.62 15.53
N PRO A 72 5.14 -3.51 15.38
CA PRO A 72 5.23 -4.66 14.50
C PRO A 72 5.28 -4.23 13.03
N LEU A 73 6.43 -4.44 12.38
CA LEU A 73 6.65 -4.20 10.96
C LEU A 73 7.25 -5.44 10.31
N ALA A 74 6.61 -5.92 9.24
CA ALA A 74 7.11 -6.98 8.37
C ALA A 74 7.73 -8.20 9.13
N GLY A 75 7.09 -8.63 10.23
CA GLY A 75 7.52 -9.78 11.03
C GLY A 75 8.61 -9.50 12.07
N GLN A 76 8.95 -8.25 12.35
CA GLN A 76 9.77 -7.84 13.49
C GLN A 76 9.05 -6.77 14.32
N THR A 77 9.40 -6.65 15.61
CA THR A 77 8.91 -5.58 16.47
C THR A 77 10.03 -4.58 16.72
N LEU A 78 9.88 -3.38 16.17
CA LEU A 78 10.76 -2.28 16.52
C LEU A 78 10.38 -1.74 17.87
N ARG A 79 11.39 -1.39 18.66
CA ARG A 79 11.18 -0.84 19.99
C ARG A 79 12.00 0.42 20.16
N PHE A 80 11.35 1.46 20.67
CA PHE A 80 12.00 2.72 21.00
C PHE A 80 11.34 3.32 22.23
N ALA A 81 12.15 3.94 23.08
CA ALA A 81 11.68 4.76 24.18
C ALA A 81 11.73 6.22 23.77
N VAL A 82 10.69 6.96 24.12
CA VAL A 82 10.67 8.41 24.04
C VAL A 82 10.64 8.95 25.46
N ASP A 83 11.68 9.70 25.82
CA ASP A 83 11.72 10.47 27.06
C ASP A 83 11.16 11.87 26.77
N TYR A 84 10.06 12.20 27.43
CA TYR A 84 9.38 13.49 27.39
C TYR A 84 9.87 14.33 28.54
N LYS A 85 10.32 15.55 28.27
CA LYS A 85 10.64 16.55 29.30
C LYS A 85 9.77 17.77 29.07
N VAL A 86 8.72 17.91 29.88
CA VAL A 86 7.78 19.02 29.83
C VAL A 86 8.28 20.12 30.75
N ASN A 87 8.53 21.30 30.19
CA ASN A 87 8.77 22.53 30.94
C ASN A 87 7.50 23.41 30.85
N GLN A 88 6.91 23.67 32.01
CA GLN A 88 5.61 24.35 32.13
C GLN A 88 5.78 25.86 32.44
N PHE A 89 6.95 26.44 32.13
CA PHE A 89 7.18 27.87 32.32
C PHE A 89 6.49 28.69 31.22
N ALA A 90 5.30 29.20 31.56
CA ALA A 90 4.53 30.08 30.70
C ALA A 90 5.28 31.40 30.45
N ILE A 91 5.46 31.76 29.19
CA ILE A 91 5.84 33.12 28.78
C ILE A 91 4.56 33.77 28.24
N PRO A 92 4.05 34.83 28.90
CA PRO A 92 2.81 35.49 28.50
C PRO A 92 2.77 35.79 27.01
N LEU A 93 1.64 35.48 26.36
CA LEU A 93 1.37 35.71 24.93
C LEU A 93 2.30 34.98 23.94
N GLN A 94 3.31 34.23 24.41
CA GLN A 94 4.25 33.50 23.54
C GLN A 94 4.10 31.98 23.66
N ARG A 95 4.24 31.43 24.85
CA ARG A 95 4.16 29.98 25.07
C ARG A 95 3.57 29.64 26.42
N TRP A 96 2.75 28.60 26.45
CA TRP A 96 2.23 28.00 27.66
C TRP A 96 3.17 26.90 28.19
N ALA A 97 3.70 26.07 27.29
CA ALA A 97 4.61 24.99 27.65
C ALA A 97 5.56 24.63 26.50
N ARG A 98 6.73 24.09 26.85
CA ARG A 98 7.65 23.42 25.92
C ARG A 98 7.79 21.97 26.33
N THR A 99 7.74 21.04 25.38
CA THR A 99 8.06 19.64 25.61
C THR A 99 9.24 19.27 24.74
N ASP A 100 10.33 18.82 25.33
CA ASP A 100 11.49 18.29 24.61
C ASP A 100 11.41 16.75 24.58
N TYR A 101 11.75 16.15 23.44
CA TYR A 101 11.71 14.71 23.25
C TYR A 101 13.12 14.16 23.03
N THR A 102 13.42 13.02 23.64
CA THR A 102 14.65 12.25 23.38
C THR A 102 14.26 10.85 22.97
N ILE A 103 14.71 10.41 21.80
CA ILE A 103 14.32 9.12 21.20
C ILE A 103 15.49 8.15 21.34
N THR A 104 15.27 7.04 22.04
CA THR A 104 16.28 6.01 22.32
C THR A 104 15.85 4.67 21.74
N PRO A 105 16.63 4.04 20.84
CA PRO A 105 16.36 2.68 20.37
C PRO A 105 16.41 1.66 21.51
N LEU A 106 15.53 0.66 21.47
CA LEU A 106 15.48 -0.43 22.45
C LEU A 106 15.73 -1.80 21.79
N ASP A 107 16.31 -2.72 22.54
CA ASP A 107 16.56 -4.10 22.13
C ASP A 107 15.30 -4.98 22.29
N ALA A 108 15.40 -6.25 21.89
CA ALA A 108 14.32 -7.23 22.00
C ALA A 108 13.90 -7.55 23.45
N SER A 109 14.71 -7.17 24.43
CA SER A 109 14.42 -7.30 25.87
C SER A 109 13.85 -6.00 26.47
N GLY A 110 13.79 -4.91 25.68
CA GLY A 110 13.33 -3.60 26.12
C GLY A 110 14.40 -2.72 26.78
N ASN A 111 15.67 -3.10 26.71
CA ASN A 111 16.79 -2.28 27.20
C ASN A 111 17.28 -1.32 26.13
N ASN A 112 17.97 -0.25 26.51
CA ASN A 112 18.57 0.68 25.56
C ASN A 112 19.57 -0.06 24.65
N SER A 113 19.36 -0.01 23.33
CA SER A 113 20.23 -0.67 22.34
C SER A 113 21.26 0.26 21.69
N GLY A 114 21.53 1.42 22.30
CA GLY A 114 22.46 2.43 21.79
C GLY A 114 22.26 3.81 22.39
N ASN A 115 22.97 4.79 21.83
CA ASN A 115 22.78 6.19 22.19
C ASN A 115 21.44 6.72 21.64
N PRO A 116 20.87 7.76 22.28
CA PRO A 116 19.76 8.49 21.70
C PRO A 116 20.07 8.97 20.28
N LEU A 117 19.05 8.99 19.43
CA LEU A 117 19.19 9.50 18.07
C LEU A 117 19.55 11.00 18.13
N ALA A 118 20.47 11.42 17.26
CA ALA A 118 20.91 12.81 17.14
C ALA A 118 19.84 13.67 16.45
N ILE A 119 18.70 13.82 17.12
CA ILE A 119 17.51 14.51 16.63
C ILE A 119 17.08 15.51 17.69
N GLU A 120 16.94 16.77 17.30
CA GLU A 120 16.31 17.79 18.12
C GLU A 120 14.80 17.73 17.89
N ALA A 121 14.04 17.38 18.91
CA ALA A 121 12.60 17.25 18.84
C ALA A 121 11.96 18.05 19.97
N TRP A 122 11.02 18.94 19.65
CA TRP A 122 10.29 19.67 20.66
C TRP A 122 8.89 20.11 20.20
N SER A 123 8.01 20.40 21.15
CA SER A 123 6.71 21.00 20.91
C SER A 123 6.53 22.25 21.76
N ILE A 124 5.97 23.29 21.15
CA ILE A 124 5.58 24.53 21.80
C ILE A 124 4.06 24.61 21.79
N LYS A 125 3.45 24.57 22.97
CA LYS A 125 2.04 24.91 23.10
C LYS A 125 1.91 26.41 23.32
N THR A 126 1.20 27.07 22.42
CA THR A 126 0.90 28.50 22.50
C THR A 126 -0.20 28.79 23.53
N PHE A 127 -0.32 30.06 23.94
CA PHE A 127 -1.35 30.49 24.87
C PHE A 127 -2.78 30.30 24.34
N PHE A 128 -2.95 30.32 23.00
CA PHE A 128 -4.25 30.23 22.33
C PHE A 128 -4.64 28.78 21.96
N GLY A 129 -3.94 27.79 22.49
CA GLY A 129 -4.31 26.37 22.32
C GLY A 129 -3.66 25.67 21.13
N ARG A 130 -3.08 26.40 20.16
CA ARG A 130 -2.27 25.81 19.08
C ARG A 130 -1.00 25.17 19.64
N THR A 131 -0.62 24.02 19.10
CA THR A 131 0.69 23.42 19.32
C THR A 131 1.47 23.32 18.01
N ASP A 132 2.71 23.81 18.05
CA ASP A 132 3.71 23.67 17.00
C ASP A 132 4.77 22.65 17.45
N THR A 133 4.85 21.51 16.76
CA THR A 133 5.84 20.46 16.97
C THR A 133 6.93 20.55 15.90
N THR A 134 8.19 20.47 16.28
CA THR A 134 9.34 20.50 15.38
C THR A 134 10.24 19.31 15.63
N LEU A 135 10.71 18.70 14.54
CA LEU A 135 11.70 17.65 14.49
C LEU A 135 12.81 18.08 13.55
N LYS A 136 14.04 18.17 14.04
CA LYS A 136 15.20 18.64 13.29
C LYS A 136 16.36 17.67 13.46
N ALA A 137 17.04 17.34 12.37
CA ALA A 137 18.33 16.68 12.41
C ALA A 137 19.21 17.22 11.30
N ASP A 138 20.35 17.83 11.65
CA ASP A 138 21.31 18.31 10.65
C ASP A 138 21.98 17.12 9.95
N GLU A 139 22.41 16.13 10.75
CA GLU A 139 22.86 14.82 10.29
C GLU A 139 22.37 13.73 11.26
N LEU A 140 21.90 12.62 10.72
CA LEU A 140 21.60 11.41 11.51
C LEU A 140 22.33 10.25 10.86
N HIS A 141 23.18 9.58 11.64
CA HIS A 141 23.77 8.31 11.28
C HIS A 141 23.27 7.23 12.23
N TRP A 142 22.67 6.18 11.67
CA TRP A 142 22.31 4.99 12.40
C TRP A 142 22.83 3.76 11.66
N ALA A 143 23.43 2.83 12.41
CA ALA A 143 23.87 1.55 11.90
C ALA A 143 23.46 0.45 12.87
N SER A 144 22.97 -0.65 12.31
CA SER A 144 22.64 -1.86 13.05
C SER A 144 23.83 -2.84 13.05
N PRO A 145 23.94 -3.72 14.06
CA PRO A 145 24.94 -4.79 14.08
C PRO A 145 24.89 -5.72 12.85
N ASP A 146 23.72 -5.84 12.24
CA ASP A 146 23.47 -6.68 11.06
C ASP A 146 23.93 -6.05 9.74
N GLY A 147 24.59 -4.90 9.77
CA GLY A 147 25.14 -4.21 8.59
C GLY A 147 24.15 -3.30 7.85
N ASN A 148 22.92 -3.14 8.34
CA ASN A 148 22.01 -2.13 7.82
C ASN A 148 22.38 -0.75 8.35
N ALA A 149 22.24 0.29 7.54
CA ALA A 149 22.51 1.66 7.93
C ALA A 149 21.49 2.65 7.34
N LEU A 150 21.30 3.76 8.03
CA LEU A 150 20.56 4.92 7.57
C LEU A 150 21.38 6.18 7.82
N ASP A 151 21.57 6.95 6.76
CA ASP A 151 22.13 8.29 6.78
C ASP A 151 21.02 9.28 6.40
N LEU A 152 20.75 10.30 7.21
CA LEU A 152 19.85 11.41 6.86
C LEU A 152 20.61 12.75 6.92
N ARG A 153 20.21 13.69 6.07
CA ARG A 153 20.80 15.03 6.02
C ARG A 153 19.71 16.11 5.98
N LYS A 154 19.86 17.11 6.85
CA LYS A 154 19.02 18.30 6.94
C LYS A 154 17.52 17.97 6.98
N LEU A 155 17.13 17.14 7.93
CA LEU A 155 15.72 16.90 8.24
C LEU A 155 15.15 18.08 9.01
N LEU A 156 14.02 18.59 8.54
CA LEU A 156 13.15 19.50 9.27
C LEU A 156 11.71 19.09 9.02
N ALA A 157 11.03 18.60 10.05
CA ALA A 157 9.60 18.37 10.03
C ALA A 157 8.91 19.24 11.07
N THR A 158 7.75 19.77 10.71
CA THR A 158 6.91 20.61 11.57
C THR A 158 5.47 20.12 11.48
N ILE A 159 4.82 19.99 12.63
CA ILE A 159 3.37 19.74 12.71
C ILE A 159 2.70 20.82 13.52
N GLN A 160 1.53 21.23 13.05
CA GLN A 160 0.67 22.19 13.73
C GLN A 160 -0.67 21.54 14.02
N THR A 161 -1.09 21.62 15.28
CA THR A 161 -2.39 21.13 15.75
C THR A 161 -3.11 22.24 16.52
N GLU A 162 -4.40 22.36 16.31
CA GLU A 162 -5.28 23.29 17.02
C GLU A 162 -6.68 22.69 17.08
N ASP A 163 -7.35 22.78 18.24
CA ASP A 163 -8.66 22.17 18.43
C ASP A 163 -9.67 22.69 17.39
N GLY A 164 -10.37 21.78 16.72
CA GLY A 164 -11.34 22.10 15.68
C GLY A 164 -10.75 22.47 14.31
N LYS A 165 -9.43 22.46 14.14
CA LYS A 165 -8.77 22.65 12.84
C LYS A 165 -8.07 21.38 12.38
N PRO A 166 -7.96 21.14 11.05
CA PRO A 166 -7.11 20.07 10.54
C PRO A 166 -5.67 20.21 11.00
N MET A 167 -5.04 19.09 11.35
CA MET A 167 -3.60 19.00 11.55
C MET A 167 -2.90 19.41 10.26
N GLN A 168 -1.87 20.24 10.35
CA GLN A 168 -1.02 20.60 9.22
C GLN A 168 0.36 20.02 9.44
N TYR A 169 0.98 19.46 8.40
CA TYR A 169 2.36 19.00 8.49
C TYR A 169 3.18 19.50 7.31
N ARG A 170 4.48 19.65 7.55
CA ARG A 170 5.50 19.93 6.54
C ARG A 170 6.78 19.22 6.91
N MET A 171 7.46 18.63 5.96
CA MET A 171 8.73 17.96 6.10
C MET A 171 9.64 18.32 4.92
N ASN A 172 10.89 18.62 5.23
CA ASN A 172 11.95 18.79 4.25
C ASN A 172 13.14 17.92 4.68
N MET A 173 13.77 17.25 3.72
CA MET A 173 14.95 16.45 3.95
C MET A 173 15.84 16.52 2.72
N ALA A 174 17.08 17.01 2.89
CA ALA A 174 18.00 17.21 1.76
C ALA A 174 18.49 15.89 1.16
N GLY A 175 18.60 14.85 1.98
CA GLY A 175 18.80 13.51 1.44
C GLY A 175 18.77 12.42 2.50
N ALA A 176 18.52 11.21 2.02
CA ALA A 176 18.61 9.99 2.82
C ALA A 176 19.34 8.91 2.02
N THR A 177 20.18 8.14 2.71
CA THR A 177 20.79 6.93 2.16
C THR A 177 20.47 5.78 3.09
N LEU A 178 19.80 4.79 2.53
CA LEU A 178 19.43 3.56 3.19
C LEU A 178 20.34 2.45 2.67
N ARG A 179 21.02 1.70 3.54
CA ARG A 179 21.85 0.56 3.16
C ARG A 179 21.35 -0.71 3.83
N VAL A 180 21.22 -1.78 3.04
CA VAL A 180 20.71 -3.07 3.45
C VAL A 180 21.72 -4.14 3.08
N ALA A 181 22.17 -4.91 4.06
CA ALA A 181 23.01 -6.09 3.79
C ALA A 181 22.11 -7.25 3.31
N VAL A 182 22.37 -7.77 2.10
CA VAL A 182 21.62 -8.89 1.55
C VAL A 182 22.23 -10.20 2.04
N PRO A 183 21.46 -11.09 2.69
CA PRO A 183 21.96 -12.34 3.27
C PRO A 183 22.15 -13.46 2.24
N THR A 184 22.39 -13.14 0.97
CA THR A 184 22.85 -14.13 0.00
C THR A 184 24.34 -14.34 0.22
N GLY A 185 24.82 -15.59 0.29
CA GLY A 185 26.19 -15.95 0.68
C GLY A 185 27.36 -15.35 -0.13
N ALA A 186 27.07 -14.42 -1.05
CA ALA A 186 28.03 -13.60 -1.78
C ALA A 186 28.23 -12.17 -1.21
N GLY A 187 27.51 -11.77 -0.14
CA GLY A 187 27.79 -10.50 0.56
C GLY A 187 27.34 -9.23 -0.17
N GLY A 188 26.17 -9.24 -0.82
CA GLY A 188 25.68 -8.08 -1.58
C GLY A 188 25.07 -6.97 -0.71
N VAL A 189 25.13 -5.73 -1.18
CA VAL A 189 24.56 -4.54 -0.52
C VAL A 189 23.55 -3.86 -1.44
N VAL A 190 22.33 -3.66 -0.95
CA VAL A 190 21.32 -2.82 -1.60
C VAL A 190 21.33 -1.45 -0.95
N GLN A 191 21.41 -0.39 -1.75
CA GLN A 191 21.33 0.99 -1.27
C GLN A 191 20.19 1.73 -1.96
N LEU A 192 19.39 2.46 -1.18
CA LEU A 192 18.39 3.39 -1.69
C LEU A 192 18.82 4.81 -1.32
N VAL A 193 19.07 5.64 -2.32
CA VAL A 193 19.47 7.03 -2.17
C VAL A 193 18.31 7.93 -2.58
N LEU A 194 17.92 8.82 -1.68
CA LEU A 194 16.84 9.79 -1.85
C LEU A 194 17.44 11.20 -1.79
N GLY A 195 17.05 12.06 -2.72
CA GLY A 195 17.50 13.45 -2.80
C GLY A 195 16.34 14.42 -2.72
N ASN A 196 16.45 15.40 -1.82
CA ASN A 196 15.52 16.52 -1.64
C ASN A 196 14.04 16.09 -1.58
N LEU A 197 13.67 15.44 -0.48
CA LEU A 197 12.27 15.13 -0.16
C LEU A 197 11.60 16.36 0.47
N GLN A 198 10.45 16.72 -0.06
CA GLN A 198 9.53 17.70 0.51
C GLN A 198 8.18 17.01 0.66
N ALA A 199 7.53 17.16 1.80
CA ALA A 199 6.18 16.67 2.01
C ALA A 199 5.39 17.68 2.82
N ASP A 200 4.13 17.89 2.48
CA ASP A 200 3.22 18.72 3.24
C ASP A 200 1.79 18.24 3.05
N GLY A 201 0.89 18.69 3.91
CA GLY A 201 -0.50 18.30 3.82
C GLY A 201 -1.31 18.66 5.06
N HIS A 202 -2.60 18.38 4.95
CA HIS A 202 -3.56 18.55 6.03
C HIS A 202 -4.30 17.24 6.29
N GLN A 203 -4.65 17.03 7.56
CA GLN A 203 -5.44 15.88 7.97
C GLN A 203 -6.45 16.30 9.03
N ALA A 204 -7.74 16.10 8.75
CA ALA A 204 -8.78 16.28 9.75
C ALA A 204 -8.65 15.22 10.86
N ALA A 205 -9.18 15.52 12.05
CA ALA A 205 -9.26 14.53 13.12
C ALA A 205 -10.21 13.40 12.69
N MET A 206 -9.71 12.16 12.68
CA MET A 206 -10.46 10.95 12.30
C MET A 206 -10.63 10.03 13.51
N ALA A 207 -11.13 10.57 14.63
CA ALA A 207 -11.26 9.81 15.87
C ALA A 207 -12.49 8.87 15.85
N SER A 208 -13.54 9.25 15.12
CA SER A 208 -14.79 8.52 14.97
C SER A 208 -15.23 8.41 13.52
N VAL A 209 -16.05 7.40 13.22
CA VAL A 209 -16.74 7.26 11.92
C VAL A 209 -17.75 8.39 11.65
N LYS A 210 -18.14 9.13 12.71
CA LYS A 210 -19.02 10.30 12.62
C LYS A 210 -18.28 11.57 12.22
N ASP A 211 -16.95 11.58 12.35
CA ASP A 211 -16.14 12.73 12.03
C ASP A 211 -15.98 12.88 10.51
N SER A 212 -15.65 14.10 10.09
CA SER A 212 -15.32 14.38 8.70
C SER A 212 -13.90 13.88 8.40
N TRP A 213 -13.78 12.84 7.59
CA TRP A 213 -12.51 12.26 7.16
C TRP A 213 -12.03 12.98 5.91
N GLN A 214 -11.12 13.93 6.10
CA GLN A 214 -10.49 14.67 5.02
C GLN A 214 -8.98 14.66 5.17
N MET A 215 -8.29 14.48 4.06
CA MET A 215 -6.84 14.50 3.97
C MET A 215 -6.43 15.06 2.61
N ASP A 216 -5.41 15.90 2.61
CA ASP A 216 -4.62 16.24 1.44
C ASP A 216 -3.15 16.09 1.79
N ALA A 217 -2.38 15.53 0.88
CA ALA A 217 -0.97 15.29 1.05
C ALA A 217 -0.26 15.48 -0.28
N GLN A 218 0.81 16.25 -0.27
CA GLN A 218 1.72 16.39 -1.39
C GLN A 218 3.10 15.93 -0.96
N GLN A 219 3.76 15.15 -1.81
CA GLN A 219 5.14 14.74 -1.63
C GLN A 219 5.88 14.97 -2.94
N LYS A 220 7.07 15.57 -2.85
CA LYS A 220 7.98 15.79 -3.98
C LYS A 220 9.35 15.26 -3.60
N LEU A 221 9.95 14.49 -4.49
CA LEU A 221 11.28 13.96 -4.32
C LEU A 221 12.07 14.22 -5.60
N GLU A 222 13.17 14.96 -5.50
CA GLU A 222 13.95 15.34 -6.67
C GLU A 222 14.58 14.12 -7.34
N SER A 223 15.12 13.19 -6.55
CA SER A 223 15.77 12.00 -7.09
C SER A 223 15.60 10.79 -6.18
N MET A 224 15.42 9.62 -6.79
CA MET A 224 15.50 8.31 -6.15
C MET A 224 16.44 7.43 -6.96
N GLU A 225 17.37 6.78 -6.29
CA GLU A 225 18.30 5.85 -6.92
C GLU A 225 18.42 4.56 -6.10
N LEU A 226 18.23 3.43 -6.75
CA LEU A 226 18.46 2.11 -6.19
C LEU A 226 19.78 1.58 -6.73
N LEU A 227 20.69 1.23 -5.83
CA LEU A 227 21.97 0.61 -6.12
C LEU A 227 22.00 -0.82 -5.59
N VAL A 228 22.54 -1.73 -6.39
CA VAL A 228 22.87 -3.10 -5.98
C VAL A 228 24.36 -3.29 -6.18
N ASP A 229 25.10 -3.55 -5.10
CA ASP A 229 26.56 -3.64 -5.09
C ASP A 229 27.23 -2.40 -5.70
N ASN A 230 26.69 -1.22 -5.33
CA ASN A 230 27.05 0.11 -5.85
C ASN A 230 26.78 0.33 -7.36
N ASN A 231 26.10 -0.60 -8.03
CA ASN A 231 25.65 -0.41 -9.41
C ASN A 231 24.22 0.13 -9.41
N SER A 232 24.01 1.27 -10.06
CA SER A 232 22.67 1.83 -10.27
C SER A 232 21.82 0.89 -11.13
N VAL A 233 20.66 0.48 -10.62
CA VAL A 233 19.71 -0.39 -11.33
C VAL A 233 18.37 0.30 -11.62
N LEU A 234 18.09 1.36 -10.88
CA LEU A 234 16.91 2.20 -11.07
C LEU A 234 17.27 3.62 -10.64
N ARG A 235 17.01 4.59 -11.50
CA ARG A 235 17.06 6.01 -11.15
C ARG A 235 15.79 6.68 -11.61
N LEU A 236 15.09 7.37 -10.71
CA LEU A 236 13.94 8.21 -11.02
C LEU A 236 14.25 9.64 -10.59
N ASN A 237 13.80 10.63 -11.36
CA ASN A 237 13.93 12.05 -11.02
C ASN A 237 12.58 12.75 -11.17
N GLY A 238 12.39 13.82 -10.40
CA GLY A 238 11.15 14.61 -10.38
C GLY A 238 9.96 13.75 -9.98
N LEU A 239 10.06 13.02 -8.86
CA LEU A 239 8.95 12.24 -8.35
C LEU A 239 7.98 13.15 -7.60
N SER A 240 6.69 12.95 -7.83
CA SER A 240 5.61 13.59 -7.09
C SER A 240 4.53 12.57 -6.76
N LEU A 241 3.94 12.72 -5.57
CA LEU A 241 2.81 11.97 -5.09
C LEU A 241 1.83 12.93 -4.44
N ASP A 242 0.63 13.02 -5.00
CA ASP A 242 -0.49 13.70 -4.38
C ASP A 242 -1.46 12.63 -3.87
N ALA A 243 -1.91 12.75 -2.63
CA ALA A 243 -2.94 11.90 -2.06
C ALA A 243 -4.05 12.75 -1.47
N ALA A 244 -5.30 12.32 -1.67
CA ALA A 244 -6.47 13.00 -1.15
C ALA A 244 -7.49 12.00 -0.60
N MET A 245 -8.15 12.36 0.48
CA MET A 245 -9.31 11.65 1.02
C MET A 245 -10.52 12.57 1.01
N GLN A 246 -11.59 12.10 0.38
CA GLN A 246 -12.84 12.85 0.25
C GLN A 246 -13.95 12.15 1.03
N ASP A 247 -14.55 12.89 1.95
CA ASP A 247 -15.69 12.44 2.74
C ASP A 247 -17.00 12.48 1.94
N LYS A 248 -17.76 11.39 1.96
CA LYS A 248 -19.08 11.25 1.37
C LYS A 248 -20.11 10.76 2.40
N GLY A 249 -20.01 11.24 3.64
CA GLY A 249 -20.88 10.87 4.76
C GLY A 249 -20.46 9.55 5.40
N SER A 250 -21.17 8.46 5.09
CA SER A 250 -20.82 7.11 5.55
C SER A 250 -19.72 6.45 4.70
N LEU A 251 -19.35 7.07 3.58
CA LEU A 251 -18.38 6.57 2.62
C LEU A 251 -17.20 7.53 2.53
N VAL A 252 -16.05 7.01 2.07
CA VAL A 252 -14.89 7.82 1.70
C VAL A 252 -14.33 7.34 0.37
N ASP A 253 -13.77 8.29 -0.37
CA ASP A 253 -12.92 8.02 -1.53
C ASP A 253 -11.48 8.40 -1.20
N MET A 254 -10.53 7.60 -1.68
CA MET A 254 -9.10 7.86 -1.58
C MET A 254 -8.54 7.96 -2.99
N LEU A 255 -7.81 9.03 -3.29
CA LEU A 255 -7.19 9.29 -4.57
C LEU A 255 -5.68 9.41 -4.39
N TYR A 256 -4.93 8.83 -5.32
CA TYR A 256 -3.48 8.89 -5.36
C TYR A 256 -3.04 9.19 -6.79
N HIS A 257 -2.29 10.26 -6.97
CA HIS A 257 -1.67 10.63 -8.24
C HIS A 257 -0.18 10.59 -8.07
N SER A 258 0.51 9.78 -8.87
CA SER A 258 1.96 9.67 -8.79
C SER A 258 2.60 9.84 -10.16
N ARG A 259 3.73 10.55 -10.18
CA ARG A 259 4.45 10.87 -11.40
C ARG A 259 5.95 10.87 -11.15
N ALA A 260 6.72 10.34 -12.10
CA ALA A 260 8.14 10.57 -12.23
C ALA A 260 8.43 11.21 -13.60
N GLU A 261 9.10 12.36 -13.59
CA GLU A 261 9.39 13.10 -14.82
C GLU A 261 10.32 12.33 -15.76
N LYS A 262 11.35 11.68 -15.19
CA LYS A 262 12.37 10.93 -15.91
C LYS A 262 12.79 9.72 -15.12
N GLY A 263 13.16 8.64 -15.81
CA GLY A 263 13.71 7.45 -15.20
C GLY A 263 14.69 6.70 -16.09
N GLN A 264 15.46 5.83 -15.46
CA GLN A 264 16.38 4.89 -16.09
C GLN A 264 16.24 3.55 -15.38
N LEU A 265 16.02 2.48 -16.15
CA LEU A 265 15.85 1.11 -15.68
C LEU A 265 16.98 0.24 -16.21
N GLY A 266 17.61 -0.54 -15.34
CA GLY A 266 18.71 -1.43 -15.70
C GLY A 266 20.10 -0.82 -15.45
N PRO A 267 21.17 -1.61 -15.62
CA PRO A 267 22.54 -1.16 -15.38
C PRO A 267 22.92 -0.05 -16.37
N ILE A 268 23.80 0.87 -15.95
CA ILE A 268 24.17 2.10 -16.69
C ILE A 268 24.49 1.84 -18.18
N ASN A 269 25.15 0.73 -18.50
CA ASN A 269 25.56 0.39 -19.87
C ASN A 269 24.41 -0.12 -20.77
N HIS A 270 23.25 -0.47 -20.18
CA HIS A 270 22.06 -0.95 -20.87
C HIS A 270 20.78 -0.29 -20.32
N ALA A 271 20.89 0.95 -19.85
CA ALA A 271 19.80 1.62 -19.19
C ALA A 271 18.67 1.97 -20.18
N PHE A 272 17.48 1.48 -19.91
CA PHE A 272 16.27 1.84 -20.62
C PHE A 272 15.70 3.14 -20.04
N ALA A 273 15.67 4.19 -20.86
CA ALA A 273 15.23 5.52 -20.44
C ALA A 273 13.71 5.67 -20.56
N ILE A 274 13.08 6.14 -19.48
CA ILE A 274 11.65 6.44 -19.42
C ILE A 274 11.42 7.92 -19.11
N LYS A 275 10.28 8.43 -19.55
CA LYS A 275 9.80 9.81 -19.37
C LYS A 275 8.35 9.77 -18.93
N ASP A 276 7.96 10.73 -18.11
CA ASP A 276 6.58 10.93 -17.69
C ASP A 276 5.89 9.63 -17.24
N ALA A 277 6.56 8.89 -16.36
CA ALA A 277 5.96 7.69 -15.78
C ALA A 277 4.87 8.12 -14.81
N ARG A 278 3.66 7.56 -14.94
CA ARG A 278 2.49 7.90 -14.13
C ARG A 278 1.82 6.67 -13.58
N MET A 279 1.29 6.79 -12.36
CA MET A 279 0.43 5.79 -11.75
C MET A 279 -0.60 6.51 -10.88
N ASP A 280 -1.81 6.62 -11.41
CA ASP A 280 -2.95 7.27 -10.77
C ASP A 280 -3.95 6.18 -10.40
N PHE A 281 -4.26 6.06 -9.11
CA PHE A 281 -5.21 5.07 -8.62
C PHE A 281 -6.13 5.65 -7.55
N SER A 282 -7.31 5.05 -7.44
CA SER A 282 -8.31 5.45 -6.46
C SER A 282 -9.05 4.25 -5.87
N TYR A 283 -9.46 4.42 -4.62
CA TYR A 283 -10.44 3.58 -3.96
C TYR A 283 -11.71 4.41 -3.77
N ALA A 284 -12.84 3.93 -4.27
CA ALA A 284 -14.11 4.63 -4.18
C ALA A 284 -15.11 3.85 -3.34
N ASN A 285 -16.03 4.58 -2.70
CA ASN A 285 -17.13 4.05 -1.89
C ASN A 285 -16.67 3.13 -0.74
N ILE A 286 -15.57 3.48 -0.07
CA ILE A 286 -15.11 2.73 1.10
C ILE A 286 -16.02 3.04 2.29
N ASN A 287 -16.64 2.01 2.86
CA ASN A 287 -17.50 2.16 4.04
C ASN A 287 -16.66 2.51 5.28
N LYS A 288 -16.90 3.68 5.90
CA LYS A 288 -16.14 4.13 7.08
C LYS A 288 -16.26 3.17 8.26
N GLN A 289 -17.47 2.66 8.52
CA GLN A 289 -17.71 1.74 9.64
C GLN A 289 -16.98 0.42 9.42
N GLY A 290 -17.13 -0.17 8.23
CA GLY A 290 -16.45 -1.40 7.86
C GLY A 290 -14.92 -1.28 7.89
N TYR A 291 -14.39 -0.14 7.44
CA TYR A 291 -12.95 0.14 7.52
C TYR A 291 -12.48 0.26 8.97
N ALA A 292 -13.19 1.02 9.81
CA ALA A 292 -12.87 1.17 11.23
C ALA A 292 -12.95 -0.15 11.99
N ASP A 293 -13.88 -1.05 11.63
CA ASP A 293 -14.04 -2.37 12.24
C ASP A 293 -12.92 -3.33 11.81
N TRP A 294 -12.63 -3.41 10.51
CA TRP A 294 -11.51 -4.19 9.98
C TRP A 294 -10.20 -3.81 10.65
N GLN A 295 -9.95 -2.50 10.70
CA GLN A 295 -8.75 -1.96 11.28
C GLN A 295 -8.66 -2.24 12.79
N SER A 296 -9.77 -2.13 13.52
CA SER A 296 -9.82 -2.49 14.95
C SER A 296 -9.40 -3.93 15.18
N LYS A 297 -9.86 -4.85 14.33
CA LYS A 297 -9.52 -6.28 14.41
C LYS A 297 -8.06 -6.54 14.02
N ALA A 298 -7.58 -5.87 12.97
CA ALA A 298 -6.18 -5.94 12.56
C ALA A 298 -5.26 -5.49 13.69
N ASN A 299 -5.56 -4.36 14.35
CA ASN A 299 -4.75 -3.86 15.46
C ASN A 299 -4.71 -4.84 16.65
N GLN A 300 -5.85 -5.41 17.02
CA GLN A 300 -5.91 -6.43 18.09
C GLN A 300 -5.03 -7.64 17.77
N LEU A 301 -4.95 -8.03 16.50
CA LEU A 301 -4.11 -9.13 16.06
C LEU A 301 -2.62 -8.84 16.25
N TYR A 302 -2.18 -7.66 15.82
CA TYR A 302 -0.77 -7.25 15.89
C TYR A 302 -0.31 -6.86 17.29
N ALA A 303 -1.23 -6.38 18.14
CA ALA A 303 -0.92 -6.03 19.52
C ALA A 303 -0.76 -7.25 20.43
N ASN A 304 -1.17 -8.45 20.01
CA ASN A 304 -1.07 -9.67 20.81
C ASN A 304 0.37 -10.24 20.79
N PRO A 305 1.13 -10.16 21.89
CA PRO A 305 2.52 -10.62 21.94
C PRO A 305 2.67 -12.14 21.80
N GLY A 306 1.58 -12.91 21.90
CA GLY A 306 1.57 -14.36 21.63
C GLY A 306 1.56 -14.73 20.15
N ASN A 307 1.30 -13.77 19.24
CA ASN A 307 1.27 -13.99 17.80
C ASN A 307 2.67 -13.82 17.20
N THR A 308 3.55 -14.79 17.43
CA THR A 308 4.91 -14.81 16.85
C THR A 308 5.01 -15.65 15.56
N ASP A 309 3.98 -16.44 15.26
CA ASP A 309 3.90 -17.23 14.03
C ASP A 309 3.30 -16.41 12.88
N ALA A 310 4.11 -16.20 11.83
CA ALA A 310 3.71 -15.47 10.64
C ALA A 310 2.54 -16.13 9.90
N LEU A 311 2.42 -17.46 9.92
CA LEU A 311 1.31 -18.17 9.27
C LEU A 311 0.01 -17.97 10.04
N ALA A 312 0.04 -18.11 11.37
CA ALA A 312 -1.11 -17.86 12.22
C ALA A 312 -1.57 -16.39 12.11
N MET A 313 -0.63 -15.43 12.06
CA MET A 313 -0.95 -14.03 11.83
C MET A 313 -1.59 -13.79 10.46
N GLN A 314 -1.07 -14.43 9.41
CA GLN A 314 -1.65 -14.30 8.07
C GLN A 314 -3.07 -14.88 8.01
N GLN A 315 -3.31 -16.01 8.66
CA GLN A 315 -4.64 -16.62 8.71
C GLN A 315 -5.63 -15.76 9.51
N ALA A 316 -5.20 -15.22 10.64
CA ALA A 316 -6.05 -14.41 11.49
C ALA A 316 -6.30 -13.00 10.89
N SER A 317 -5.34 -12.43 10.16
CA SER A 317 -5.57 -11.20 9.40
C SER A 317 -6.53 -11.41 8.24
N ALA A 318 -6.43 -12.55 7.54
CA ALA A 318 -7.41 -12.96 6.54
C ALA A 318 -8.81 -13.13 7.15
N GLN A 319 -8.92 -13.72 8.34
CA GLN A 319 -10.21 -13.85 9.04
C GLN A 319 -10.77 -12.49 9.47
N ALA A 320 -9.94 -11.58 9.99
CA ALA A 320 -10.36 -10.22 10.35
C ALA A 320 -10.92 -9.45 9.14
N LEU A 321 -10.32 -9.64 7.97
CA LEU A 321 -10.82 -9.11 6.71
C LEU A 321 -12.16 -9.74 6.34
N LEU A 322 -12.28 -11.07 6.36
CA LEU A 322 -13.52 -11.79 6.05
C LEU A 322 -14.69 -11.38 6.95
N ASP A 323 -14.45 -11.21 8.24
CA ASP A 323 -15.50 -10.77 9.16
C ASP A 323 -16.01 -9.36 8.84
N SER A 324 -15.14 -8.49 8.30
CA SER A 324 -15.46 -7.10 7.98
C SER A 324 -15.88 -6.94 6.52
N ALA A 325 -15.66 -7.97 5.70
CA ALA A 325 -15.86 -7.94 4.25
C ALA A 325 -17.30 -7.61 3.87
N SER A 326 -18.30 -8.10 4.60
CA SER A 326 -19.71 -7.79 4.26
C SER A 326 -20.01 -6.30 4.33
N SER A 327 -19.53 -5.61 5.38
CA SER A 327 -19.73 -4.17 5.55
C SER A 327 -18.95 -3.34 4.51
N LEU A 328 -17.75 -3.78 4.16
CA LEU A 328 -16.91 -3.16 3.14
C LEU A 328 -17.47 -3.36 1.72
N LEU A 329 -18.02 -4.53 1.43
CA LEU A 329 -18.54 -4.89 0.12
C LEU A 329 -19.96 -4.34 -0.12
N ALA A 330 -20.77 -4.20 0.94
CA ALA A 330 -22.14 -3.70 0.83
C ALA A 330 -22.22 -2.26 0.28
N SER A 331 -21.15 -1.46 0.40
CA SER A 331 -21.10 -0.11 -0.18
C SER A 331 -20.72 -0.06 -1.66
N SER A 332 -20.61 -1.21 -2.33
CA SER A 332 -20.18 -1.31 -3.72
C SER A 332 -18.83 -0.63 -3.97
N PRO A 333 -17.75 -1.10 -3.29
CA PRO A 333 -16.43 -0.50 -3.43
C PRO A 333 -15.91 -0.68 -4.85
N ALA A 334 -15.11 0.28 -5.28
CA ALA A 334 -14.38 0.20 -6.54
C ALA A 334 -12.90 0.53 -6.32
N PHE A 335 -12.05 -0.18 -7.05
CA PHE A 335 -10.64 0.14 -7.19
C PHE A 335 -10.38 0.50 -8.64
N ARG A 336 -9.71 1.63 -8.86
CA ARG A 336 -9.40 2.13 -10.19
C ARG A 336 -7.93 2.46 -10.29
N ILE A 337 -7.33 2.12 -11.42
CA ILE A 337 -6.08 2.66 -11.92
C ILE A 337 -6.48 3.43 -13.17
N ASP A 338 -6.65 4.74 -13.04
CA ASP A 338 -7.13 5.58 -14.15
C ASP A 338 -6.03 5.75 -15.22
N GLN A 339 -4.77 5.77 -14.79
CA GLN A 339 -3.61 5.80 -15.67
C GLN A 339 -2.44 5.06 -15.03
N PHE A 340 -1.87 4.09 -15.73
CA PHE A 340 -0.51 3.63 -15.49
C PHE A 340 0.26 3.63 -16.81
N GLY A 341 1.53 4.04 -16.77
CA GLY A 341 2.30 4.07 -18.01
C GLY A 341 3.56 4.90 -17.94
N PHE A 342 4.27 4.95 -19.06
CA PHE A 342 5.46 5.77 -19.27
C PHE A 342 5.65 6.02 -20.77
N GLN A 343 6.50 7.00 -21.10
CA GLN A 343 6.91 7.31 -22.46
C GLN A 343 8.40 7.08 -22.65
N THR A 344 8.82 6.82 -23.89
CA THR A 344 10.21 6.85 -24.37
C THR A 344 10.27 7.70 -25.64
N ASP A 345 11.46 7.83 -26.23
CA ASP A 345 11.61 8.49 -27.54
C ASP A 345 10.99 7.70 -28.70
N LYS A 346 10.61 6.44 -28.48
CA LYS A 346 10.03 5.55 -29.50
C LYS A 346 8.55 5.22 -29.24
N GLY A 347 7.92 5.89 -28.28
CA GLY A 347 6.53 5.68 -27.90
C GLY A 347 6.39 5.28 -26.44
N GLY A 348 5.19 4.89 -26.02
CA GLY A 348 4.89 4.62 -24.62
C GLY A 348 4.07 3.35 -24.39
N LEU A 349 3.96 3.04 -23.10
CA LEU A 349 3.00 2.10 -22.55
C LEU A 349 1.95 2.91 -21.79
N HIS A 350 0.68 2.63 -22.05
CA HIS A 350 -0.44 3.22 -21.34
C HIS A 350 -1.42 2.12 -20.95
N GLY A 351 -1.99 2.20 -19.76
CA GLY A 351 -3.08 1.33 -19.41
C GLY A 351 -3.92 1.86 -18.25
N SER A 352 -5.03 1.16 -18.04
CA SER A 352 -6.00 1.44 -17.00
C SER A 352 -6.62 0.12 -16.51
N LEU A 353 -7.11 0.14 -15.28
CA LEU A 353 -7.80 -0.98 -14.64
C LEU A 353 -8.95 -0.43 -13.81
N GLU A 354 -10.10 -1.08 -13.84
CA GLU A 354 -11.21 -0.84 -12.94
C GLU A 354 -11.70 -2.20 -12.42
N LEU A 355 -11.83 -2.31 -11.12
CA LEU A 355 -12.48 -3.42 -10.43
C LEU A 355 -13.62 -2.84 -9.60
N ARG A 356 -14.83 -3.38 -9.78
CA ARG A 356 -16.03 -2.92 -9.08
C ARG A 356 -16.81 -4.09 -8.55
N PHE A 357 -17.21 -4.02 -7.29
CA PHE A 357 -18.09 -5.00 -6.67
C PHE A 357 -19.51 -4.44 -6.55
N ASP A 358 -20.53 -5.24 -6.91
CA ASP A 358 -21.93 -4.90 -6.71
C ASP A 358 -22.43 -5.34 -5.32
N GLY A 359 -22.44 -4.38 -4.38
CA GLY A 359 -22.90 -4.57 -3.00
C GLY A 359 -24.40 -4.50 -2.82
N ASN A 360 -25.19 -4.19 -3.86
CA ASN A 360 -26.60 -3.91 -3.71
C ASN A 360 -27.38 -5.13 -3.17
N GLY A 361 -28.16 -4.90 -2.12
CA GLY A 361 -28.95 -5.95 -1.47
C GLY A 361 -28.13 -7.04 -0.79
N MET A 362 -26.83 -6.82 -0.53
CA MET A 362 -26.06 -7.75 0.29
C MET A 362 -26.58 -7.78 1.73
N LEU A 363 -26.74 -8.99 2.26
CA LEU A 363 -26.99 -9.18 3.68
C LEU A 363 -25.72 -8.89 4.47
N THR A 364 -25.85 -8.12 5.54
CA THR A 364 -24.78 -7.88 6.51
C THR A 364 -24.60 -9.13 7.37
N GLY A 365 -23.40 -9.71 7.38
CA GLY A 365 -23.09 -10.93 8.13
C GLY A 365 -21.62 -11.34 7.97
N VAL A 366 -21.13 -12.25 8.81
CA VAL A 366 -19.76 -12.75 8.70
C VAL A 366 -19.61 -13.54 7.40
N GLN A 367 -18.64 -13.15 6.57
CA GLN A 367 -18.30 -13.93 5.38
C GLN A 367 -17.31 -15.02 5.74
N THR A 368 -17.40 -16.16 5.08
CA THR A 368 -16.42 -17.25 5.20
C THR A 368 -15.62 -17.35 3.91
N ALA A 369 -14.47 -18.03 3.96
CA ALA A 369 -13.70 -18.33 2.76
C ALA A 369 -14.53 -19.10 1.72
N GLN A 370 -15.50 -19.91 2.16
CA GLN A 370 -16.39 -20.67 1.29
C GLN A 370 -17.51 -19.81 0.67
N SER A 371 -17.99 -18.77 1.36
CA SER A 371 -19.07 -17.91 0.85
C SER A 371 -18.56 -16.77 -0.05
N ILE A 372 -17.31 -16.33 0.14
CA ILE A 372 -16.79 -15.15 -0.55
C ILE A 372 -16.49 -15.41 -2.03
N LEU A 373 -16.01 -16.61 -2.40
CA LEU A 373 -15.65 -16.92 -3.79
C LEU A 373 -16.86 -16.91 -4.74
N PRO A 374 -18.00 -17.55 -4.41
CA PRO A 374 -19.22 -17.41 -5.20
C PRO A 374 -19.71 -15.95 -5.30
N LEU A 375 -19.63 -15.19 -4.20
CA LEU A 375 -20.03 -13.77 -4.19
C LEU A 375 -19.16 -12.93 -5.13
N LEU A 376 -17.84 -13.11 -5.07
CA LEU A 376 -16.91 -12.42 -5.98
C LEU A 376 -17.19 -12.81 -7.43
N ARG A 377 -17.40 -14.09 -7.73
CA ARG A 377 -17.74 -14.53 -9.09
C ARG A 377 -19.01 -13.87 -9.62
N ASP A 378 -20.04 -13.76 -8.79
CA ASP A 378 -21.37 -13.34 -9.24
C ASP A 378 -21.55 -11.80 -9.25
N ARG A 379 -20.73 -11.06 -8.48
CA ARG A 379 -20.89 -9.61 -8.24
C ARG A 379 -19.65 -8.76 -8.53
N LEU A 380 -18.47 -9.36 -8.73
CA LEU A 380 -17.29 -8.63 -9.17
C LEU A 380 -17.34 -8.43 -10.68
N SER A 381 -17.04 -7.21 -11.10
CA SER A 381 -16.86 -6.85 -12.49
C SER A 381 -15.54 -6.09 -12.63
N GLY A 382 -14.97 -6.10 -13.83
CA GLY A 382 -13.79 -5.31 -14.09
C GLY A 382 -13.54 -5.06 -15.55
N ARG A 383 -12.71 -4.05 -15.78
CA ARG A 383 -12.24 -3.65 -17.11
C ARG A 383 -10.76 -3.33 -17.01
N ALA A 384 -9.97 -3.79 -17.97
CA ALA A 384 -8.58 -3.41 -18.11
C ALA A 384 -8.32 -3.03 -19.55
N ALA A 385 -7.56 -1.97 -19.78
CA ALA A 385 -7.10 -1.60 -21.11
C ALA A 385 -5.60 -1.37 -21.07
N MET A 386 -4.91 -1.84 -22.11
CA MET A 386 -3.48 -1.63 -22.29
C MET A 386 -3.21 -1.24 -23.74
N GLN A 387 -2.30 -0.29 -23.93
CA GLN A 387 -1.86 0.22 -25.21
C GLN A 387 -0.34 0.31 -25.21
N LEU A 388 0.28 -0.20 -26.26
CA LEU A 388 1.72 -0.20 -26.46
C LEU A 388 2.01 0.37 -27.85
N ASP A 389 2.81 1.42 -27.93
CA ASP A 389 3.25 1.95 -29.22
C ASP A 389 4.22 0.97 -29.90
N ARG A 390 4.03 0.71 -31.20
CA ARG A 390 4.88 -0.24 -31.96
C ARG A 390 6.35 0.17 -31.98
N GLY A 391 6.66 1.46 -31.95
CA GLY A 391 8.04 1.95 -31.91
C GLY A 391 8.79 1.52 -30.65
N LEU A 392 8.12 1.52 -29.49
CA LEU A 392 8.68 1.04 -28.23
C LEU A 392 8.92 -0.47 -28.28
N LEU A 393 7.98 -1.24 -28.81
CA LEU A 393 8.14 -2.68 -28.97
C LEU A 393 9.36 -3.03 -29.84
N ASN A 394 9.54 -2.30 -30.94
CA ASN A 394 10.70 -2.47 -31.83
C ASN A 394 12.03 -2.13 -31.13
N GLU A 395 12.05 -1.10 -30.28
CA GLU A 395 13.21 -0.74 -29.47
C GLU A 395 13.57 -1.86 -28.49
N LEU A 396 12.58 -2.40 -27.77
CA LEU A 396 12.78 -3.51 -26.83
C LEU A 396 13.26 -4.78 -27.52
N ALA A 397 12.70 -5.10 -28.70
CA ALA A 397 13.15 -6.22 -29.51
C ALA A 397 14.60 -6.05 -30.00
N GLY A 398 14.97 -4.83 -30.39
CA GLY A 398 16.33 -4.47 -30.76
C GLY A 398 17.34 -4.68 -29.63
N GLN A 399 16.96 -4.31 -28.40
CA GLN A 399 17.78 -4.53 -27.21
C GLN A 399 17.90 -6.01 -26.84
N ALA A 400 16.82 -6.79 -26.98
CA ALA A 400 16.81 -8.22 -26.64
C ALA A 400 17.60 -9.10 -27.62
N ALA A 401 17.64 -8.73 -28.92
CA ALA A 401 18.26 -9.54 -29.97
C ALA A 401 19.80 -9.48 -30.02
N GLY A 402 20.43 -8.52 -29.34
CA GLY A 402 21.85 -8.20 -29.54
C GLY A 402 22.17 -7.76 -30.97
N SER A 403 23.45 -7.55 -31.28
CA SER A 403 23.90 -6.95 -32.56
C SER A 403 23.92 -7.92 -33.76
N ALA A 404 23.67 -9.22 -33.56
CA ALA A 404 23.91 -10.24 -34.59
C ALA A 404 22.64 -10.78 -35.29
N ASP A 405 21.45 -10.69 -34.67
CA ASP A 405 20.23 -11.34 -35.17
C ASP A 405 18.95 -10.47 -35.06
N THR A 406 19.14 -9.14 -35.06
CA THR A 406 18.04 -8.17 -34.87
C THR A 406 16.92 -8.32 -35.90
N ALA A 407 17.26 -8.55 -37.17
CA ALA A 407 16.29 -8.70 -38.25
C ALA A 407 15.44 -9.98 -38.11
N ARG A 408 16.05 -11.10 -37.71
CA ARG A 408 15.35 -12.36 -37.47
C ARG A 408 14.44 -12.28 -36.26
N THR A 409 14.92 -11.65 -35.18
CA THR A 409 14.13 -11.46 -33.95
C THR A 409 12.92 -10.56 -34.20
N ALA A 410 13.11 -9.46 -34.96
CA ALA A 410 12.01 -8.59 -35.37
C ALA A 410 10.96 -9.34 -36.21
N GLN A 411 11.39 -10.15 -37.19
CA GLN A 411 10.46 -10.96 -38.00
C GLN A 411 9.68 -11.98 -37.17
N MET A 412 10.34 -12.68 -36.22
CA MET A 412 9.65 -13.62 -35.33
C MET A 412 8.64 -12.93 -34.42
N MET A 413 8.96 -11.72 -33.95
CA MET A 413 8.05 -10.91 -33.15
C MET A 413 6.86 -10.39 -33.97
N ASP A 414 7.08 -9.90 -35.19
CA ASP A 414 5.97 -9.48 -36.06
C ASP A 414 5.06 -10.65 -36.43
N ALA A 415 5.62 -11.85 -36.62
CA ALA A 415 4.82 -13.06 -36.84
C ALA A 415 3.98 -13.43 -35.59
N SER A 416 4.54 -13.30 -34.39
CA SER A 416 3.80 -13.58 -33.15
C SER A 416 2.71 -12.54 -32.88
N ILE A 417 2.98 -11.26 -33.12
CA ILE A 417 1.98 -10.18 -33.06
C ILE A 417 0.86 -10.46 -34.06
N SER A 418 1.20 -10.77 -35.31
CA SER A 418 0.21 -11.05 -36.36
C SER A 418 -0.69 -12.23 -35.99
N SER A 419 -0.10 -13.28 -35.42
CA SER A 419 -0.84 -14.43 -34.89
C SER A 419 -1.78 -14.02 -33.75
N ALA A 420 -1.30 -13.22 -32.79
CA ALA A 420 -2.12 -12.72 -31.68
C ALA A 420 -3.27 -11.80 -32.16
N VAL A 421 -3.05 -11.01 -33.21
CA VAL A 421 -4.09 -10.19 -33.85
C VAL A 421 -5.12 -11.08 -34.55
N GLN A 422 -4.68 -12.10 -35.31
CA GLN A 422 -5.58 -13.07 -35.96
C GLN A 422 -6.41 -13.86 -34.96
N GLN A 423 -5.86 -14.14 -33.78
CA GLN A 423 -6.56 -14.82 -32.68
C GLN A 423 -7.46 -13.87 -31.86
N GLY A 424 -7.49 -12.57 -32.19
CA GLY A 424 -8.29 -11.56 -31.49
C GLY A 424 -7.73 -11.15 -30.13
N TRP A 425 -6.52 -11.58 -29.75
CA TRP A 425 -5.88 -11.24 -28.47
C TRP A 425 -5.34 -9.82 -28.44
N LEU A 426 -4.96 -9.28 -29.60
CA LEU A 426 -4.49 -7.92 -29.77
C LEU A 426 -5.25 -7.23 -30.90
N SER A 427 -5.45 -5.93 -30.77
CA SER A 427 -5.83 -5.05 -31.88
C SER A 427 -4.62 -4.23 -32.31
N ASP A 428 -4.36 -4.17 -33.61
CA ASP A 428 -3.23 -3.45 -34.18
C ASP A 428 -3.70 -2.50 -35.28
N ASN A 429 -3.40 -1.21 -35.12
CA ASN A 429 -3.72 -0.18 -36.13
C ASN A 429 -2.48 0.29 -36.93
N GLY A 430 -1.37 -0.44 -36.83
CA GLY A 430 -0.10 -0.11 -37.49
C GLY A 430 0.77 0.89 -36.73
N GLN A 431 0.22 1.62 -35.76
CA GLN A 431 0.96 2.51 -34.86
C GLN A 431 1.00 1.99 -33.43
N ARG A 432 -0.09 1.36 -32.98
CA ARG A 432 -0.28 0.88 -31.61
C ARG A 432 -0.90 -0.50 -31.58
N LEU A 433 -0.43 -1.27 -30.60
CA LEU A 433 -1.04 -2.50 -30.15
C LEU A 433 -1.92 -2.18 -28.95
N SER A 434 -3.11 -2.77 -28.90
CA SER A 434 -4.06 -2.57 -27.82
C SER A 434 -4.71 -3.87 -27.39
N ALA A 435 -5.04 -3.95 -26.11
CA ALA A 435 -5.80 -5.04 -25.51
C ALA A 435 -6.83 -4.45 -24.54
N ASP A 436 -8.11 -4.73 -24.80
CA ASP A 436 -9.24 -4.35 -23.96
C ASP A 436 -9.87 -5.61 -23.36
N PHE A 437 -9.73 -5.78 -22.06
CA PHE A 437 -10.32 -6.88 -21.30
C PHE A 437 -11.49 -6.37 -20.47
N SER A 438 -12.59 -7.12 -20.43
CA SER A 438 -13.63 -6.88 -19.43
C SER A 438 -14.28 -8.17 -18.99
N PHE A 439 -14.76 -8.20 -17.74
CA PHE A 439 -15.46 -9.34 -17.19
C PHE A 439 -16.61 -8.90 -16.29
N ASN A 440 -17.62 -9.73 -16.22
CA ASN A 440 -18.77 -9.61 -15.35
C ASN A 440 -19.35 -11.02 -15.09
N ARG A 441 -20.57 -11.07 -14.53
CA ARG A 441 -21.29 -12.32 -14.27
C ARG A 441 -21.56 -13.15 -15.54
N ASP A 442 -21.75 -12.50 -16.68
CA ASP A 442 -22.14 -13.15 -17.94
C ASP A 442 -20.94 -13.75 -18.69
N GLY A 443 -19.72 -13.34 -18.34
CA GLY A 443 -18.50 -13.89 -18.90
C GLY A 443 -17.35 -12.88 -18.93
N ALA A 444 -16.31 -13.24 -19.67
CA ALA A 444 -15.18 -12.36 -19.96
C ALA A 444 -15.04 -12.18 -21.47
N VAL A 445 -14.63 -10.99 -21.87
CA VAL A 445 -14.33 -10.63 -23.25
C VAL A 445 -12.95 -9.99 -23.36
N LEU A 446 -12.25 -10.29 -24.44
CA LEU A 446 -10.98 -9.68 -24.84
C LEU A 446 -11.15 -9.10 -26.24
N ASN A 447 -10.92 -7.80 -26.40
CA ASN A 447 -11.14 -7.04 -27.65
C ASN A 447 -12.53 -7.27 -28.26
N GLY A 448 -13.55 -7.42 -27.42
CA GLY A 448 -14.92 -7.71 -27.85
C GLY A 448 -15.21 -9.19 -28.19
N HIS A 449 -14.22 -10.06 -28.15
CA HIS A 449 -14.39 -11.50 -28.36
C HIS A 449 -14.59 -12.24 -27.02
N PRO A 450 -15.58 -13.13 -26.89
CA PRO A 450 -15.77 -13.91 -25.68
C PRO A 450 -14.57 -14.82 -25.44
N LEU A 451 -14.04 -14.78 -24.22
CA LEU A 451 -13.02 -15.74 -23.78
C LEU A 451 -13.71 -17.05 -23.36
N PRO A 452 -13.09 -18.22 -23.61
CA PRO A 452 -13.56 -19.47 -23.02
C PRO A 452 -13.64 -19.31 -21.49
N SER A 453 -14.65 -19.94 -20.89
CA SER A 453 -15.10 -19.65 -19.52
C SER A 453 -13.95 -19.48 -18.51
N MET A 454 -13.97 -18.36 -17.78
CA MET A 454 -13.04 -18.00 -16.68
C MET A 454 -12.83 -19.10 -15.62
N ALA A 455 -13.72 -20.11 -15.56
CA ALA A 455 -13.57 -21.28 -14.69
C ALA A 455 -12.16 -21.89 -14.83
N GLY A 456 -11.64 -22.05 -16.05
CA GLY A 456 -10.29 -22.62 -16.25
C GLY A 456 -9.14 -21.72 -15.78
N LEU A 457 -9.33 -20.39 -15.71
CA LEU A 457 -8.30 -19.41 -15.33
C LEU A 457 -8.27 -19.12 -13.82
N LEU A 458 -9.40 -19.31 -13.12
CA LEU A 458 -9.53 -19.12 -11.67
C LEU A 458 -9.56 -20.44 -10.87
N GLY A 459 -9.11 -21.54 -11.47
CA GLY A 459 -8.96 -22.85 -10.79
C GLY A 459 -10.25 -23.66 -10.65
N GLY A 460 -11.31 -23.30 -11.37
CA GLY A 460 -12.51 -24.13 -11.53
C GLY A 460 -12.27 -25.20 -12.58
N ASN A 461 -12.15 -26.46 -12.14
CA ASN A 461 -12.17 -27.63 -13.01
C ASN A 461 -13.38 -27.50 -13.97
N PRO A 462 -13.21 -27.56 -15.31
CA PRO A 462 -14.37 -27.58 -16.19
C PRO A 462 -15.21 -28.79 -15.80
N ALA A 463 -16.49 -28.57 -15.53
CA ALA A 463 -17.43 -29.67 -15.36
C ALA A 463 -17.29 -30.54 -16.61
N ALA A 464 -16.89 -31.80 -16.40
CA ALA A 464 -16.84 -32.78 -17.46
C ALA A 464 -18.18 -32.73 -18.19
N THR A 465 -18.14 -32.47 -19.49
CA THR A 465 -19.29 -32.63 -20.37
C THR A 465 -19.85 -34.02 -20.10
N ALA A 466 -21.03 -34.06 -19.49
CA ALA A 466 -21.74 -35.31 -19.29
C ALA A 466 -21.89 -35.98 -20.68
N PRO A 467 -21.52 -37.26 -20.84
CA PRO A 467 -21.72 -37.94 -22.10
C PRO A 467 -23.20 -37.84 -22.48
N GLN A 468 -23.45 -37.31 -23.68
CA GLN A 468 -24.75 -37.30 -24.32
C GLN A 468 -25.39 -38.68 -24.13
N ALA A 469 -26.52 -38.71 -23.43
CA ALA A 469 -27.37 -39.89 -23.43
C ALA A 469 -27.73 -40.18 -24.89
N ALA A 470 -27.25 -41.32 -25.40
CA ALA A 470 -27.63 -41.82 -26.70
C ALA A 470 -29.15 -41.89 -26.76
N ALA A 471 -29.73 -41.26 -27.78
CA ALA A 471 -31.15 -41.38 -28.07
C ALA A 471 -31.50 -42.88 -28.21
N PRO A 472 -32.58 -43.37 -27.56
CA PRO A 472 -33.02 -44.74 -27.77
C PRO A 472 -33.40 -44.92 -29.24
N ALA A 473 -32.85 -45.97 -29.85
CA ALA A 473 -33.11 -46.38 -31.22
C ALA A 473 -34.61 -46.58 -31.46
N ALA A 474 -35.08 -46.08 -32.60
CA ALA A 474 -36.45 -46.25 -33.08
C ALA A 474 -36.81 -47.75 -33.14
N ALA A 475 -37.99 -48.09 -32.63
CA ALA A 475 -38.56 -49.42 -32.75
C ALA A 475 -38.80 -49.78 -34.23
N PRO A 476 -38.60 -51.05 -34.65
CA PRO A 476 -38.84 -51.48 -36.01
C PRO A 476 -40.33 -51.44 -36.35
N ALA A 477 -40.65 -51.00 -37.56
CA ALA A 477 -41.99 -51.05 -38.12
C ALA A 477 -42.44 -52.51 -38.32
N GLU A 478 -43.66 -52.82 -37.88
CA GLU A 478 -44.37 -54.06 -38.15
C GLU A 478 -44.64 -54.21 -39.65
N GLU A 479 -44.21 -55.34 -40.24
CA GLU A 479 -44.64 -55.81 -41.55
C GLU A 479 -45.54 -57.05 -41.33
N ASN A 480 -46.81 -56.92 -41.74
CA ASN A 480 -47.84 -57.96 -41.75
C ASN A 480 -47.35 -59.22 -42.53
N ALA A 481 -47.70 -60.45 -42.17
CA ALA A 481 -49.01 -61.12 -42.39
C ALA A 481 -48.81 -62.67 -42.22
N PRO A 482 -49.81 -63.56 -42.38
CA PRO A 482 -51.24 -63.51 -42.08
C PRO A 482 -51.75 -64.70 -41.21
N ASP A 483 -52.99 -64.53 -40.72
CA ASP A 483 -54.03 -65.47 -40.29
C ASP A 483 -53.77 -66.99 -40.26
N GLN A 484 -54.18 -67.61 -39.14
CA GLN A 484 -55.19 -68.68 -39.12
C GLN A 484 -55.63 -69.07 -37.68
N THR A 485 -56.88 -68.75 -37.34
CA THR A 485 -57.79 -69.47 -36.42
C THR A 485 -57.97 -70.96 -36.82
N PRO A 486 -58.65 -71.86 -36.05
CA PRO A 486 -59.16 -71.82 -34.65
C PRO A 486 -58.93 -73.15 -33.84
N ALA A 487 -59.65 -73.26 -32.71
CA ALA A 487 -59.99 -74.43 -31.86
C ALA A 487 -59.10 -74.61 -30.61
N ASN A 488 -59.61 -74.73 -29.37
CA ASN A 488 -60.94 -75.06 -28.83
C ASN A 488 -61.22 -74.23 -27.56
#